data_AF-A0A819YA35-F1
#
_entry.id   AF-A0A819YA35-F1
#
_cell.length_a   1.000
_cell.length_b   1.000
_cell.length_c   1.000
_cell.angle_alpha   90.00
_cell.angle_beta   90.00
_cell.angle_gamma   90.00
#
_symmetry.space_group_name_H-M   'P 1'
#
loop_
_entity.id
_entity.type
_entity.pdbx_description
1 polymer ?
#
loop_
_entity_poly.entity_id
_entity_poly.type
_entity_poly.pdbx_seq_one_letter_code
_entity_poly.pdbx_strand_id
1 'polypeptide(L)'
;LGFRFHHRLYNDANNRLNHKLRSVTTVQSRLAMDIYNLYPAYGKDNYNVYFAGEKMDVGSVNSFEVLGNFYAKDKWNVYYMNKKLDIISIGSFHELGSGYAKDNYNVYFLDKKLDVISVSSFKTLGYRYAKDNYNVYYIGRKLDVISVSSFVALDNRYAKDNYNVYYLDKKLDVISVSSFKVLGNGYAKDNYNVYYLGKRLNVISVSSFEVLHGAYAKDNYNVYLAGEKLDVISISSFKVLSSDYAKDNYNVYYLNKKLDVISVNSFQALGHGYAKDNYNVYYLDKKLDVISVSSFKVLGGDYAKDNYNVYYIGRKLDVISVYSFEASSNGYAKDNYNVYYMGKKIPGASASSFTLFKQK
;
A
#
# COMPACT_ATOMS: atom_id res chain seq x y z
N LEU A 1 -1.47 -6.02 25.22
CA LEU A 1 -2.19 -7.09 24.48
C LEU A 1 -2.74 -6.67 23.10
N GLY A 2 -2.79 -5.38 22.75
CA GLY A 2 -3.35 -4.90 21.45
C GLY A 2 -2.52 -5.16 20.19
N PHE A 3 -1.21 -5.37 20.30
CA PHE A 3 -0.30 -5.57 19.15
C PHE A 3 -0.51 -6.92 18.42
N ARG A 4 -1.13 -7.92 19.08
CA ARG A 4 -1.35 -9.27 18.50
C ARG A 4 -2.72 -9.45 17.83
N PHE A 5 -3.68 -8.55 18.05
CA PHE A 5 -5.05 -8.70 17.51
C PHE A 5 -5.24 -8.07 16.13
N HIS A 6 -4.63 -6.91 15.86
CA HIS A 6 -4.71 -6.25 14.56
C HIS A 6 -3.94 -6.99 13.46
N HIS A 7 -2.77 -7.56 13.81
CA HIS A 7 -2.03 -8.43 12.90
C HIS A 7 -2.72 -9.78 12.66
N ARG A 8 -3.60 -10.23 13.57
CA ARG A 8 -4.37 -11.48 13.45
C ARG A 8 -5.62 -11.34 12.59
N LEU A 9 -6.36 -10.22 12.62
CA LEU A 9 -7.60 -10.11 11.84
C LEU A 9 -7.35 -9.92 10.33
N TYR A 10 -6.28 -9.22 9.96
CA TYR A 10 -5.86 -9.12 8.55
C TYR A 10 -5.19 -10.43 8.05
N ASN A 11 -4.43 -11.10 8.93
CA ASN A 11 -3.88 -12.41 8.62
C ASN A 11 -4.91 -13.54 8.63
N ASP A 12 -5.99 -13.52 9.41
CA ASP A 12 -6.97 -14.63 9.47
C ASP A 12 -7.88 -14.68 8.24
N ALA A 13 -8.19 -13.52 7.64
CA ALA A 13 -8.87 -13.48 6.34
C ALA A 13 -7.98 -14.02 5.21
N ASN A 14 -6.66 -13.78 5.30
CA ASN A 14 -5.66 -14.30 4.36
C ASN A 14 -5.20 -15.74 4.66
N ASN A 15 -5.22 -16.20 5.91
CA ASN A 15 -4.68 -17.51 6.31
C ASN A 15 -5.70 -18.64 6.14
N ARG A 16 -7.00 -18.38 6.22
CA ARG A 16 -8.03 -19.44 6.05
C ARG A 16 -8.31 -19.82 4.59
N LEU A 17 -7.62 -19.20 3.62
CA LEU A 17 -7.71 -19.53 2.18
C LEU A 17 -6.38 -20.01 1.56
N ASN A 18 -5.32 -20.16 2.36
CA ASN A 18 -3.93 -20.28 1.87
C ASN A 18 -3.21 -21.59 2.21
N HIS A 19 -3.81 -22.74 1.89
CA HIS A 19 -3.11 -24.03 1.98
C HIS A 19 -2.46 -24.53 0.68
N LYS A 20 -2.47 -23.75 -0.43
CA LYS A 20 -1.80 -24.14 -1.70
C LYS A 20 -1.06 -23.03 -2.48
N LEU A 21 -0.95 -21.81 -1.95
CA LEU A 21 -0.43 -20.61 -2.68
C LEU A 21 0.87 -20.02 -2.12
N ARG A 22 1.62 -20.77 -1.29
CA ARG A 22 2.73 -20.27 -0.45
C ARG A 22 3.96 -19.72 -1.21
N SER A 23 4.15 -19.98 -2.50
CA SER A 23 5.33 -19.50 -3.25
C SER A 23 5.15 -18.12 -3.89
N VAL A 24 3.91 -17.72 -4.21
CA VAL A 24 3.60 -16.41 -4.83
C VAL A 24 3.11 -15.39 -3.78
N THR A 25 2.44 -15.88 -2.73
CA THR A 25 1.94 -15.03 -1.62
C THR A 25 3.04 -14.56 -0.67
N THR A 26 4.22 -15.17 -0.65
CA THR A 26 5.37 -14.66 0.14
C THR A 26 5.97 -13.40 -0.47
N VAL A 27 5.82 -13.25 -1.79
CA VAL A 27 6.12 -11.99 -2.49
C VAL A 27 5.02 -10.99 -2.20
N GLN A 28 3.73 -11.37 -2.22
CA GLN A 28 2.64 -10.48 -1.78
C GLN A 28 2.70 -10.09 -0.31
N SER A 29 3.20 -10.92 0.60
CA SER A 29 3.30 -10.58 2.03
C SER A 29 4.48 -9.67 2.36
N ARG A 30 5.49 -9.60 1.48
CA ARG A 30 6.57 -8.60 1.51
C ARG A 30 6.28 -7.38 0.64
N LEU A 31 5.51 -7.53 -0.44
CA LEU A 31 4.86 -6.45 -1.20
C LEU A 31 3.70 -5.82 -0.42
N ALA A 32 3.13 -6.49 0.59
CA ALA A 32 2.18 -5.89 1.53
C ALA A 32 2.85 -4.84 2.43
N MET A 33 4.19 -4.77 2.40
CA MET A 33 4.97 -3.67 2.96
C MET A 33 5.20 -2.52 1.96
N ASP A 34 4.75 -2.62 0.71
CA ASP A 34 4.50 -1.46 -0.15
C ASP A 34 3.19 -0.82 0.34
N ILE A 35 3.32 -0.04 1.43
CA ILE A 35 2.29 0.74 2.12
C ILE A 35 1.78 1.85 1.19
N TYR A 36 1.12 1.46 0.12
CA TYR A 36 0.32 2.33 -0.74
C TYR A 36 -1.04 1.64 -0.92
N ASN A 37 -2.07 2.27 -0.34
CA ASN A 37 -3.52 2.00 -0.46
C ASN A 37 -4.27 1.28 0.68
N LEU A 38 -3.67 1.08 1.85
CA LEU A 38 -4.43 0.85 3.09
C LEU A 38 -4.07 1.96 4.08
N TYR A 39 -4.63 3.16 3.89
CA TYR A 39 -4.47 4.25 4.85
C TYR A 39 -5.58 4.13 5.90
N PRO A 40 -5.35 3.52 7.09
CA PRO A 40 -6.21 3.80 8.21
C PRO A 40 -6.23 5.32 8.41
N ALA A 41 -7.41 5.90 8.25
CA ALA A 41 -7.58 7.32 8.33
C ALA A 41 -8.14 7.73 9.68
N TYR A 42 -7.88 8.99 10.00
CA TYR A 42 -8.58 9.67 11.06
C TYR A 42 -9.97 10.09 10.54
N GLY A 43 -11.00 9.66 11.25
CA GLY A 43 -12.35 10.18 11.12
C GLY A 43 -12.75 10.92 12.40
N LYS A 44 -13.80 11.74 12.32
CA LYS A 44 -14.42 12.32 13.51
C LYS A 44 -15.92 12.41 13.35
N ASP A 45 -16.60 12.39 14.48
CA ASP A 45 -17.92 13.01 14.63
C ASP A 45 -17.79 14.23 15.56
N ASN A 46 -18.91 14.81 15.99
CA ASN A 46 -18.89 15.97 16.88
C ASN A 46 -18.25 15.72 18.26
N TYR A 47 -18.11 14.46 18.68
CA TYR A 47 -17.74 14.09 20.05
C TYR A 47 -16.46 13.25 20.12
N ASN A 48 -16.08 12.57 19.03
CA ASN A 48 -15.05 11.55 19.03
C ASN A 48 -14.14 11.68 17.81
N VAL A 49 -12.87 11.36 18.00
CA VAL A 49 -11.93 11.06 16.92
C VAL A 49 -11.79 9.55 16.82
N TYR A 50 -11.71 9.04 15.60
CA TYR A 50 -11.53 7.63 15.30
C TYR A 50 -10.27 7.45 14.46
N PHE A 51 -9.53 6.38 14.71
CA PHE A 51 -8.46 5.91 13.84
C PHE A 51 -8.74 4.46 13.47
N ALA A 52 -8.79 4.16 12.17
CA ALA A 52 -9.13 2.81 11.69
C ALA A 52 -10.45 2.24 12.26
N GLY A 53 -11.45 3.10 12.43
CA GLY A 53 -12.74 2.74 13.04
C GLY A 53 -12.73 2.59 14.57
N GLU A 54 -11.57 2.70 15.23
CA GLU A 54 -11.49 2.67 16.69
C GLU A 54 -11.55 4.07 17.26
N LYS A 55 -12.39 4.28 18.29
CA LYS A 55 -12.45 5.54 19.03
C LYS A 55 -11.11 5.77 19.74
N MET A 56 -10.58 6.98 19.59
CA MET A 56 -9.36 7.44 20.25
C MET A 56 -9.67 8.17 21.55
N ASP A 57 -8.78 8.03 22.53
CA ASP A 57 -8.73 8.88 23.71
C ASP A 57 -7.88 10.11 23.37
N VAL A 58 -8.54 11.21 23.01
CA VAL A 58 -7.90 12.47 22.62
C VAL A 58 -8.17 13.57 23.64
N GLY A 59 -7.18 14.43 23.88
CA GLY A 59 -7.32 15.55 24.81
C GLY A 59 -8.26 16.64 24.32
N SER A 60 -8.43 16.79 22.99
CA SER A 60 -9.41 17.71 22.41
C SER A 60 -9.70 17.41 20.95
N VAL A 61 -10.95 17.00 20.66
CA VAL A 61 -11.46 16.77 19.29
C VAL A 61 -11.34 18.03 18.43
N ASN A 62 -11.62 19.20 19.01
CA ASN A 62 -11.63 20.48 18.28
C ASN A 62 -10.23 20.94 17.86
N SER A 63 -9.20 20.61 18.63
CA SER A 63 -7.81 20.94 18.28
C SER A 63 -7.08 19.84 17.52
N PHE A 64 -7.75 18.71 17.23
CA PHE A 64 -7.12 17.56 16.61
C PHE A 64 -6.73 17.85 15.16
N GLU A 65 -5.48 17.55 14.83
CA GLU A 65 -4.85 17.85 13.55
C GLU A 65 -4.07 16.62 13.08
N VAL A 66 -4.27 16.24 11.82
CA VAL A 66 -3.48 15.17 11.17
C VAL A 66 -2.28 15.81 10.49
N LEU A 67 -1.08 15.40 10.89
CA LEU A 67 0.19 15.98 10.43
C LEU A 67 0.78 15.26 9.21
N GLY A 68 0.35 14.03 8.92
CA GLY A 68 0.90 13.20 7.84
C GLY A 68 1.56 11.92 8.36
N ASN A 69 1.76 10.92 7.50
CA ASN A 69 2.39 9.62 7.83
C ASN A 69 1.93 9.00 9.17
N PHE A 70 0.62 9.06 9.43
CA PHE A 70 -0.02 8.57 10.66
C PHE A 70 0.32 9.33 11.94
N TYR A 71 1.02 10.47 11.89
CA TYR A 71 1.11 11.38 13.01
C TYR A 71 -0.11 12.31 13.07
N ALA A 72 -0.54 12.58 14.28
CA ALA A 72 -1.54 13.58 14.60
C ALA A 72 -1.19 14.28 15.90
N LYS A 73 -1.78 15.44 16.16
CA LYS A 73 -1.66 16.11 17.45
C LYS A 73 -2.98 16.74 17.85
N ASP A 74 -3.12 16.98 19.13
CA ASP A 74 -4.07 17.95 19.66
C ASP A 74 -3.30 19.02 20.45
N LYS A 75 -4.01 19.89 21.17
CA LYS A 75 -3.40 20.95 21.98
C LYS A 75 -2.38 20.43 23.02
N TRP A 76 -2.52 19.20 23.48
CA TRP A 76 -1.83 18.64 24.64
C TRP A 76 -0.97 17.43 24.34
N ASN A 77 -1.16 16.79 23.18
CA ASN A 77 -0.60 15.48 22.90
C ASN A 77 -0.20 15.34 21.44
N VAL A 78 0.84 14.54 21.20
CA VAL A 78 1.17 14.01 19.87
C VAL A 78 0.82 12.53 19.85
N TYR A 79 0.30 12.06 18.74
CA TYR A 79 -0.08 10.68 18.49
C TYR A 79 0.62 10.16 17.26
N TYR A 80 0.98 8.88 17.29
CA TYR A 80 1.22 8.09 16.09
C TYR A 80 0.13 7.02 16.03
N MET A 81 -0.68 7.02 14.97
CA MET A 81 -1.90 6.23 14.86
C MET A 81 -2.85 6.57 16.03
N ASN A 82 -3.28 5.57 16.81
CA ASN A 82 -4.08 5.74 18.02
C ASN A 82 -3.24 5.80 19.32
N LYS A 83 -1.90 5.78 19.23
CA LYS A 83 -1.01 5.77 20.38
C LYS A 83 -0.52 7.18 20.70
N LYS A 84 -0.79 7.64 21.92
CA LYS A 84 -0.18 8.86 22.48
C LYS A 84 1.33 8.65 22.65
N LEU A 85 2.12 9.64 22.25
CA LEU A 85 3.58 9.66 22.35
C LEU A 85 4.05 10.58 23.48
N ASP A 86 5.13 10.19 24.14
CA ASP A 86 5.80 11.00 25.16
C ASP A 86 6.73 12.02 24.49
N ILE A 87 6.14 13.09 23.95
CA ILE A 87 6.84 14.20 23.30
C ILE A 87 6.93 15.39 24.26
N ILE A 88 8.15 15.82 24.55
CA ILE A 88 8.41 16.90 25.51
C ILE A 88 8.13 18.27 24.86
N SER A 89 8.54 18.46 23.61
CA SER A 89 8.41 19.73 22.91
C SER A 89 7.36 19.67 21.80
N ILE A 90 6.09 19.56 22.18
CA ILE A 90 4.94 19.46 21.25
C ILE A 90 4.91 20.64 20.27
N GLY A 91 5.23 21.85 20.74
CA GLY A 91 5.24 23.06 19.91
C GLY A 91 6.29 23.06 18.79
N SER A 92 7.38 22.29 18.95
CA SER A 92 8.41 22.13 17.91
C SER A 92 8.27 20.83 17.12
N PHE A 93 7.29 19.98 17.45
CA PHE A 93 7.10 18.70 16.78
C PHE A 93 6.63 18.91 15.34
N HIS A 94 7.35 18.32 14.40
CA HIS A 94 7.03 18.34 13.00
C HIS A 94 7.30 16.99 12.33
N GLU A 95 6.35 16.61 11.46
CA GLU A 95 6.43 15.45 10.59
C GLU A 95 7.38 15.76 9.43
N LEU A 96 8.27 14.82 9.06
CA LEU A 96 9.32 15.02 8.06
C LEU A 96 9.12 14.23 6.76
N GLY A 97 8.09 13.39 6.70
CA GLY A 97 7.88 12.44 5.62
C GLY A 97 8.37 11.02 5.97
N SER A 98 7.79 10.03 5.29
CA SER A 98 8.25 8.63 5.32
C SER A 98 8.32 7.98 6.71
N GLY A 99 7.47 8.43 7.64
CA GLY A 99 7.40 7.93 9.02
C GLY A 99 8.40 8.58 9.99
N TYR A 100 9.25 9.51 9.50
CA TYR A 100 10.13 10.28 10.36
C TYR A 100 9.44 11.54 10.87
N ALA A 101 9.73 11.90 12.11
CA ALA A 101 9.35 13.17 12.70
C ALA A 101 10.48 13.66 13.60
N LYS A 102 10.49 14.94 13.95
CA LYS A 102 11.41 15.43 14.97
C LYS A 102 10.78 16.55 15.80
N ASP A 103 11.34 16.74 16.98
CA ASP A 103 11.23 17.98 17.73
C ASP A 103 12.62 18.65 17.78
N ASN A 104 12.79 19.69 18.58
CA ASN A 104 14.08 20.37 18.71
C ASN A 104 15.21 19.49 19.29
N TYR A 105 14.89 18.39 19.95
CA TYR A 105 15.82 17.58 20.74
C TYR A 105 15.94 16.13 20.28
N ASN A 106 14.94 15.61 19.57
CA ASN A 106 14.78 14.20 19.29
C ASN A 106 14.30 13.97 17.87
N VAL A 107 14.79 12.89 17.26
CA VAL A 107 14.24 12.34 16.03
C VAL A 107 13.46 11.09 16.35
N TYR A 108 12.35 10.89 15.66
CA TYR A 108 11.45 9.75 15.81
C TYR A 108 11.28 9.04 14.47
N PHE A 109 11.14 7.72 14.54
CA PHE A 109 10.59 6.92 13.45
C PHE A 109 9.38 6.16 13.99
N LEU A 110 8.22 6.46 13.41
CA LEU A 110 6.91 6.00 13.89
C LEU A 110 6.70 6.35 15.37
N ASP A 111 6.57 5.37 16.26
CA ASP A 111 6.35 5.57 17.69
C ASP A 111 7.65 5.52 18.53
N LYS A 112 8.82 5.49 17.89
CA LYS A 112 10.10 5.29 18.57
C LYS A 112 11.04 6.47 18.39
N LYS A 113 11.63 6.92 19.50
CA LYS A 113 12.80 7.83 19.48
C LYS A 113 14.01 7.09 18.91
N LEU A 114 14.76 7.77 18.04
CA LEU A 114 16.00 7.30 17.46
C LEU A 114 17.21 7.88 18.20
N ASP A 115 18.30 7.13 18.21
CA ASP A 115 19.61 7.62 18.62
C ASP A 115 20.32 8.23 17.38
N VAL A 116 20.20 9.56 17.27
CA VAL A 116 20.72 10.35 16.15
C VAL A 116 21.79 11.29 16.68
N ILE A 117 22.94 11.31 16.01
CA ILE A 117 24.11 12.09 16.44
C ILE A 117 23.83 13.58 16.28
N SER A 118 23.19 13.97 15.19
CA SER A 118 22.92 15.38 14.87
C SER A 118 21.47 15.61 14.46
N VAL A 119 20.62 15.89 15.44
CA VAL A 119 19.19 16.25 15.23
C VAL A 119 19.03 17.49 14.34
N SER A 120 19.95 18.45 14.46
CA SER A 120 19.95 19.68 13.68
C SER A 120 20.20 19.44 12.18
N SER A 121 21.08 18.50 11.83
CA SER A 121 21.36 18.14 10.42
C SER A 121 20.45 17.04 9.86
N PHE A 122 19.64 16.41 10.71
CA PHE A 122 18.76 15.33 10.31
C PHE A 122 17.73 15.78 9.27
N LYS A 123 17.68 15.06 8.15
CA LYS A 123 16.72 15.27 7.06
C LYS A 123 16.27 13.95 6.44
N THR A 124 15.04 13.92 5.96
CA THR A 124 14.54 12.81 5.16
C THR A 124 15.07 12.92 3.73
N LEU A 125 15.34 11.77 3.11
CA LEU A 125 15.66 11.66 1.69
C LEU A 125 14.45 11.19 0.88
N GLY A 126 13.27 11.19 1.51
CA GLY A 126 12.10 10.45 1.04
C GLY A 126 12.30 8.94 1.15
N TYR A 127 11.30 8.19 0.69
CA TYR A 127 11.45 6.75 0.42
C TYR A 127 11.89 5.90 1.62
N ARG A 128 11.56 6.31 2.86
CA ARG A 128 11.99 5.66 4.13
C ARG A 128 13.48 5.79 4.45
N TYR A 129 14.23 6.52 3.63
CA TYR A 129 15.60 6.88 3.90
C TYR A 129 15.68 8.25 4.57
N ALA A 130 16.63 8.40 5.47
CA ALA A 130 16.98 9.66 6.09
C ALA A 130 18.48 9.70 6.34
N LYS A 131 19.01 10.89 6.59
CA LYS A 131 20.41 11.02 7.00
C LYS A 131 20.61 12.21 7.93
N ASP A 132 21.64 12.10 8.75
CA ASP A 132 22.32 13.25 9.33
C ASP A 132 23.68 13.43 8.61
N ASN A 133 24.55 14.29 9.14
CA ASN A 133 25.88 14.49 8.55
C ASN A 133 26.81 13.27 8.62
N TYR A 134 26.50 12.26 9.44
CA TYR A 134 27.40 11.15 9.79
C TYR A 134 26.84 9.77 9.45
N ASN A 135 25.52 9.63 9.35
CA ASN A 135 24.83 8.36 9.25
C ASN A 135 23.70 8.44 8.25
N VAL A 136 23.47 7.31 7.57
CA VAL A 136 22.27 7.05 6.78
C VAL A 136 21.39 6.10 7.57
N TYR A 137 20.07 6.33 7.49
CA TYR A 137 19.06 5.51 8.14
C TYR A 137 18.06 5.00 7.11
N TYR A 138 17.65 3.75 7.25
CA TYR A 138 16.50 3.17 6.56
C TYR A 138 15.53 2.64 7.62
N ILE A 139 14.26 3.05 7.57
CA ILE A 139 13.23 2.71 8.57
C ILE A 139 13.70 2.86 10.04
N GLY A 140 14.42 3.95 10.33
CA GLY A 140 14.98 4.25 11.65
C GLY A 140 16.22 3.45 12.05
N ARG A 141 16.70 2.53 11.20
CA ARG A 141 17.91 1.74 11.44
C ARG A 141 19.10 2.36 10.73
N LYS A 142 20.21 2.54 11.45
CA LYS A 142 21.49 2.98 10.86
C LYS A 142 21.97 1.94 9.84
N LEU A 143 22.35 2.42 8.66
CA LEU A 143 22.95 1.63 7.59
C LEU A 143 24.47 1.77 7.63
N ASP A 144 25.15 0.68 7.22
CA ASP A 144 26.58 0.69 6.96
C ASP A 144 26.82 1.18 5.53
N VAL A 145 27.12 2.47 5.42
CA VAL A 145 27.30 3.20 4.16
C VAL A 145 28.70 3.77 4.11
N ILE A 146 29.39 3.55 3.01
CA ILE A 146 30.78 4.01 2.84
C ILE A 146 30.82 5.53 2.67
N SER A 147 29.89 6.07 1.88
CA SER A 147 29.86 7.50 1.53
C SER A 147 28.48 8.12 1.77
N VAL A 148 28.29 8.65 2.99
CA VAL A 148 27.06 9.36 3.42
C VAL A 148 26.80 10.62 2.57
N SER A 149 27.87 11.29 2.14
CA SER A 149 27.79 12.49 1.32
C SER A 149 27.19 12.21 -0.06
N SER A 150 27.58 11.11 -0.71
CA SER A 150 27.05 10.70 -2.02
C SER A 150 25.80 9.82 -1.96
N PHE A 151 25.27 9.50 -0.77
CA PHE A 151 24.11 8.63 -0.64
C PHE A 151 22.84 9.29 -1.19
N VAL A 152 22.16 8.58 -2.09
CA VAL A 152 20.91 9.00 -2.74
C VAL A 152 19.89 7.87 -2.67
N ALA A 153 18.69 8.18 -2.18
CA ALA A 153 17.54 7.30 -2.28
C ALA A 153 16.97 7.36 -3.71
N LEU A 154 16.76 6.20 -4.35
CA LEU A 154 16.28 6.10 -5.73
C LEU A 154 14.77 5.80 -5.78
N ASP A 155 14.28 4.94 -4.89
CA ASP A 155 12.85 4.73 -4.61
C ASP A 155 12.68 4.17 -3.17
N ASN A 156 11.45 3.78 -2.79
CA ASN A 156 11.11 3.17 -1.49
C ASN A 156 11.92 1.93 -1.10
N ARG A 157 12.69 1.35 -2.03
CA ARG A 157 13.41 0.09 -1.86
C ARG A 157 14.86 0.17 -2.30
N TYR A 158 15.24 1.02 -3.23
CA TYR A 158 16.58 1.11 -3.75
C TYR A 158 17.23 2.44 -3.39
N ALA A 159 18.51 2.37 -3.05
CA ALA A 159 19.36 3.53 -2.86
C ALA A 159 20.76 3.22 -3.40
N LYS A 160 21.59 4.24 -3.56
CA LYS A 160 22.99 4.05 -3.91
C LYS A 160 23.88 5.10 -3.28
N ASP A 161 25.14 4.75 -3.12
CA ASP A 161 26.23 5.71 -3.04
C ASP A 161 27.11 5.57 -4.30
N ASN A 162 28.30 6.19 -4.31
CA ASN A 162 29.20 6.11 -5.46
C ASN A 162 29.78 4.69 -5.71
N TYR A 163 29.68 3.78 -4.73
CA TYR A 163 30.37 2.49 -4.72
C TYR A 163 29.41 1.29 -4.66
N ASN A 164 28.20 1.48 -4.13
CA ASN A 164 27.28 0.41 -3.78
C ASN A 164 25.86 0.78 -4.17
N VAL A 165 25.11 -0.25 -4.56
CA VAL A 165 23.65 -0.21 -4.64
C VAL A 165 23.11 -0.96 -3.43
N TYR A 166 22.04 -0.44 -2.85
CA TYR A 166 21.34 -1.00 -1.72
C TYR A 166 19.91 -1.35 -2.11
N TYR A 167 19.44 -2.51 -1.68
CA TYR A 167 18.03 -2.86 -1.61
C TYR A 167 17.63 -2.92 -0.14
N LEU A 168 16.75 -2.00 0.26
CA LEU A 168 16.35 -1.74 1.64
C LEU A 168 17.59 -1.41 2.49
N ASP A 169 17.90 -2.27 3.46
CA ASP A 169 19.05 -2.17 4.35
C ASP A 169 20.26 -3.00 3.89
N LYS A 170 20.21 -3.62 2.72
CA LYS A 170 21.23 -4.56 2.25
C LYS A 170 21.96 -4.08 1.01
N LYS A 171 23.28 -4.20 1.02
CA LYS A 171 24.10 -4.04 -0.19
C LYS A 171 23.76 -5.15 -1.19
N LEU A 172 23.59 -4.76 -2.45
CA LEU A 172 23.44 -5.66 -3.58
C LEU A 172 24.78 -5.87 -4.28
N ASP A 173 24.95 -7.07 -4.83
CA ASP A 173 26.03 -7.35 -5.78
C ASP A 173 25.59 -6.90 -7.18
N VAL A 174 25.96 -5.66 -7.53
CA VAL A 174 25.65 -5.02 -8.81
C VAL A 174 26.94 -4.80 -9.57
N ILE A 175 26.99 -5.28 -10.81
CA ILE A 175 28.19 -5.21 -11.66
C ILE A 175 28.54 -3.76 -11.99
N SER A 176 27.54 -2.93 -12.30
CA SER A 176 27.74 -1.56 -12.76
C SER A 176 26.83 -0.58 -12.03
N VAL A 177 27.32 -0.08 -10.89
CA VAL A 177 26.65 0.92 -10.03
C VAL A 177 26.33 2.21 -10.79
N SER A 178 27.22 2.63 -11.69
CA SER A 178 27.05 3.83 -12.50
C SER A 178 25.85 3.72 -13.46
N SER A 179 25.60 2.53 -14.03
CA SER A 179 24.46 2.27 -14.92
C SER A 179 23.17 1.87 -14.20
N PHE A 180 23.20 1.67 -12.88
CA PHE A 180 22.05 1.16 -12.14
C PHE A 180 20.89 2.16 -12.15
N LYS A 181 19.71 1.66 -12.56
CA LYS A 181 18.47 2.43 -12.62
C LYS A 181 17.29 1.63 -12.09
N VAL A 182 16.46 2.31 -11.30
CA VAL A 182 15.17 1.78 -10.86
C VAL A 182 14.17 1.94 -12.00
N LEU A 183 13.48 0.86 -12.36
CA LEU A 183 12.48 0.86 -13.43
C LEU A 183 11.05 1.03 -12.88
N GLY A 184 10.87 0.94 -11.57
CA GLY A 184 9.55 0.96 -10.91
C GLY A 184 9.02 -0.43 -10.62
N ASN A 185 7.94 -0.51 -9.84
CA ASN A 185 7.22 -1.76 -9.51
C ASN A 185 8.10 -2.92 -8.98
N GLY A 186 9.21 -2.60 -8.30
CA GLY A 186 10.14 -3.58 -7.72
C GLY A 186 11.30 -3.95 -8.65
N TYR A 187 11.20 -3.57 -9.92
CA TYR A 187 12.22 -3.83 -10.92
C TYR A 187 13.29 -2.74 -10.95
N ALA A 188 14.52 -3.18 -11.17
CA ALA A 188 15.67 -2.33 -11.46
C ALA A 188 16.57 -3.04 -12.47
N LYS A 189 17.46 -2.30 -13.11
CA LYS A 189 18.48 -2.90 -13.97
C LYS A 189 19.79 -2.13 -13.95
N ASP A 190 20.85 -2.85 -14.25
CA ASP A 190 22.09 -2.27 -14.76
C ASP A 190 22.19 -2.64 -16.26
N ASN A 191 23.35 -2.40 -16.88
CA ASN A 191 23.55 -2.73 -18.29
C ASN A 191 23.52 -4.24 -18.60
N TYR A 192 23.71 -5.10 -17.61
CA TYR A 192 23.93 -6.54 -17.75
C TYR A 192 22.83 -7.39 -17.13
N ASN A 193 22.12 -6.86 -16.14
CA ASN A 193 21.22 -7.60 -15.28
C ASN A 193 19.93 -6.85 -15.00
N VAL A 194 18.84 -7.61 -14.91
CA VAL A 194 17.58 -7.14 -14.35
C VAL A 194 17.42 -7.73 -12.96
N TYR A 195 16.87 -6.95 -12.05
CA TYR A 195 16.59 -7.32 -10.68
C TYR A 195 15.12 -7.11 -10.38
N TYR A 196 14.53 -8.00 -9.58
CA TYR A 196 13.22 -7.81 -8.97
C TYR A 196 13.36 -7.99 -7.45
N LEU A 197 12.97 -6.96 -6.70
CA LEU A 197 13.09 -6.92 -5.24
C LEU A 197 14.50 -7.32 -4.74
N GLY A 198 15.53 -6.78 -5.39
CA GLY A 198 16.95 -7.04 -5.09
C GLY A 198 17.49 -8.38 -5.58
N LYS A 199 16.65 -9.28 -6.10
CA LYS A 199 17.08 -10.57 -6.67
C LYS A 199 17.34 -10.42 -8.16
N ARG A 200 18.53 -10.85 -8.62
CA ARG A 200 18.87 -10.94 -10.05
C ARG A 200 17.95 -11.94 -10.75
N LEU A 201 17.44 -11.56 -11.92
CA LEU A 201 16.58 -12.38 -12.76
C LEU A 201 17.36 -12.97 -13.94
N ASN A 202 16.91 -14.14 -14.40
CA ASN A 202 17.38 -14.77 -15.63
C ASN A 202 16.53 -14.26 -16.81
N VAL A 203 16.79 -13.02 -17.23
CA VAL A 203 16.14 -12.38 -18.37
C VAL A 203 16.94 -12.65 -19.64
N ILE A 204 16.26 -13.00 -20.74
CA ILE A 204 16.91 -13.30 -22.01
C ILE A 204 17.48 -12.03 -22.65
N SER A 205 16.71 -10.94 -22.62
CA SER A 205 17.09 -9.67 -23.25
C SER A 205 16.93 -8.49 -22.29
N VAL A 206 18.01 -8.14 -21.61
CA VAL A 206 18.06 -6.97 -20.69
C VAL A 206 17.81 -5.65 -21.44
N SER A 207 18.23 -5.58 -22.70
CA SER A 207 18.04 -4.40 -23.56
C SER A 207 16.57 -4.15 -23.90
N SER A 208 15.79 -5.20 -24.19
CA SER A 208 14.35 -5.09 -24.47
C SER A 208 13.46 -5.15 -23.22
N PHE A 209 14.04 -5.36 -22.03
CA PHE A 209 13.25 -5.48 -20.80
C PHE A 209 12.51 -4.18 -20.47
N GLU A 210 11.19 -4.30 -20.37
CA GLU A 210 10.22 -3.25 -20.14
C GLU A 210 9.35 -3.60 -18.92
N VAL A 211 9.24 -2.66 -17.99
CA VAL A 211 8.27 -2.76 -16.88
C VAL A 211 6.93 -2.26 -17.39
N LEU A 212 5.90 -3.10 -17.25
CA LEU A 212 4.52 -2.74 -17.58
C LEU A 212 3.87 -2.12 -16.32
N HIS A 213 2.56 -2.22 -16.22
CA HIS A 213 1.85 -1.79 -15.02
C HIS A 213 1.85 -2.87 -13.92
N GLY A 214 1.86 -2.47 -12.65
CA GLY A 214 1.96 -3.39 -11.52
C GLY A 214 3.25 -4.23 -11.56
N ALA A 215 3.21 -5.44 -10.99
CA ALA A 215 4.36 -6.34 -10.97
C ALA A 215 4.64 -7.04 -12.32
N TYR A 216 3.94 -6.66 -13.40
CA TYR A 216 4.14 -7.21 -14.73
C TYR A 216 5.31 -6.52 -15.44
N ALA A 217 6.08 -7.32 -16.16
CA ALA A 217 7.14 -6.86 -17.05
C ALA A 217 7.22 -7.80 -18.25
N LYS A 218 7.93 -7.39 -19.29
CA LYS A 218 8.21 -8.27 -20.43
C LYS A 218 9.58 -7.98 -21.01
N ASP A 219 10.09 -8.97 -21.74
CA ASP A 219 11.07 -8.76 -22.79
C ASP A 219 10.45 -9.21 -24.12
N ASN A 220 11.23 -9.24 -25.20
CA ASN A 220 10.73 -9.67 -26.50
C ASN A 220 10.25 -11.15 -26.56
N TYR A 221 10.55 -11.96 -25.54
CA TYR A 221 10.37 -13.41 -25.55
C TYR A 221 9.49 -13.93 -24.41
N ASN A 222 9.33 -13.18 -23.32
CA ASN A 222 8.64 -13.61 -22.13
C ASN A 222 7.87 -12.47 -21.48
N VAL A 223 6.76 -12.84 -20.84
CA VAL A 223 6.07 -12.01 -19.86
C VAL A 223 6.45 -12.51 -18.46
N TYR A 224 6.68 -11.58 -17.55
CA TYR A 224 7.03 -11.85 -16.17
C TYR A 224 5.98 -11.23 -15.24
N LEU A 225 5.69 -11.91 -14.14
CA LEU A 225 4.97 -11.38 -13.00
C LEU A 225 5.83 -11.57 -11.76
N ALA A 226 6.16 -10.47 -11.10
CA ALA A 226 7.00 -10.48 -9.91
C ALA A 226 8.33 -11.24 -10.10
N GLY A 227 8.96 -11.05 -11.26
CA GLY A 227 10.21 -11.70 -11.65
C GLY A 227 10.10 -13.16 -12.12
N GLU A 228 8.92 -13.78 -12.00
CA GLU A 228 8.67 -15.15 -12.45
C GLU A 228 8.03 -15.14 -13.85
N LYS A 229 8.45 -16.07 -14.72
CA LYS A 229 7.89 -16.19 -16.08
C LYS A 229 6.43 -16.65 -16.02
N LEU A 230 5.56 -15.97 -16.77
CA LEU A 230 4.18 -16.36 -17.00
C LEU A 230 4.03 -17.16 -18.29
N ASP A 231 3.12 -18.13 -18.26
CA ASP A 231 2.70 -18.88 -19.45
C ASP A 231 1.59 -18.11 -20.18
N VAL A 232 2.03 -17.26 -21.11
CA VAL A 232 1.17 -16.40 -21.94
C VAL A 232 1.19 -16.92 -23.37
N ILE A 233 0.01 -17.10 -23.97
CA ILE A 233 -0.11 -17.64 -25.33
C ILE A 233 0.36 -16.61 -26.35
N SER A 234 -0.09 -15.36 -26.20
CA SER A 234 0.18 -14.29 -27.15
C SER A 234 0.83 -13.09 -26.48
N ILE A 235 2.16 -13.10 -26.42
CA ILE A 235 3.00 -12.05 -25.82
C ILE A 235 2.78 -10.71 -26.54
N SER A 236 2.65 -10.73 -27.87
CA SER A 236 2.45 -9.52 -28.68
C SER A 236 1.13 -8.80 -28.37
N SER A 237 0.09 -9.54 -27.97
CA SER A 237 -1.20 -8.96 -27.55
C SER A 237 -1.35 -8.78 -26.03
N PHE A 238 -0.33 -9.12 -25.25
CA PHE A 238 -0.43 -9.07 -23.79
C PHE A 238 -0.62 -7.64 -23.29
N LYS A 239 -1.67 -7.42 -22.52
CA LYS A 239 -2.05 -6.13 -21.97
C LYS A 239 -2.36 -6.25 -20.49
N VAL A 240 -1.72 -5.41 -19.69
CA VAL A 240 -2.06 -5.25 -18.27
C VAL A 240 -3.29 -4.33 -18.17
N LEU A 241 -4.33 -4.79 -17.47
CA LEU A 241 -5.56 -4.04 -17.24
C LEU A 241 -5.55 -3.32 -15.89
N SER A 242 -4.91 -3.93 -14.89
CA SER A 242 -4.63 -3.35 -13.58
C SER A 242 -3.45 -4.08 -12.92
N SER A 243 -3.03 -3.69 -11.71
CA SER A 243 -1.95 -4.37 -10.99
C SER A 243 -2.15 -5.88 -10.83
N ASP A 244 -3.41 -6.33 -10.83
CA ASP A 244 -3.75 -7.74 -10.60
C ASP A 244 -4.27 -8.42 -11.87
N TYR A 245 -4.93 -7.70 -12.78
CA TYR A 245 -5.52 -8.30 -13.98
C TYR A 245 -4.73 -7.97 -15.25
N ALA A 246 -4.55 -8.98 -16.08
CA ALA A 246 -4.01 -8.84 -17.43
C ALA A 246 -4.79 -9.71 -18.40
N LYS A 247 -4.62 -9.48 -19.70
CA LYS A 247 -5.19 -10.33 -20.74
C LYS A 247 -4.29 -10.42 -21.95
N ASP A 248 -4.45 -11.48 -22.72
CA ASP A 248 -4.08 -11.52 -24.12
C ASP A 248 -5.37 -11.61 -24.97
N ASN A 249 -5.26 -11.92 -26.26
CA ASN A 249 -6.42 -12.07 -27.14
C ASN A 249 -7.34 -13.25 -26.79
N TYR A 250 -6.86 -14.21 -25.98
CA TYR A 250 -7.54 -15.49 -25.73
C TYR A 250 -7.90 -15.71 -24.27
N ASN A 251 -7.17 -15.09 -23.34
CA ASN A 251 -7.23 -15.38 -21.92
C ASN A 251 -7.24 -14.11 -21.10
N VAL A 252 -7.96 -14.17 -19.98
CA VAL A 252 -7.83 -13.21 -18.89
C VAL A 252 -7.08 -13.89 -17.75
N TYR A 253 -6.20 -13.15 -17.12
CA TYR A 253 -5.38 -13.57 -16.00
C TYR A 253 -5.67 -12.70 -14.79
N TYR A 254 -5.85 -13.33 -13.64
CA TYR A 254 -5.65 -12.68 -12.34
C TYR A 254 -4.31 -13.17 -11.80
N LEU A 255 -3.33 -12.28 -11.75
CA LEU A 255 -1.94 -12.59 -11.44
C LEU A 255 -1.43 -13.70 -12.38
N ASN A 256 -0.95 -14.82 -11.81
CA ASN A 256 -0.46 -15.97 -12.56
C ASN A 256 -1.56 -16.99 -12.91
N LYS A 257 -2.83 -16.72 -12.56
CA LYS A 257 -3.94 -17.65 -12.76
C LYS A 257 -4.79 -17.22 -13.95
N LYS A 258 -4.92 -18.10 -14.94
CA LYS A 258 -5.92 -17.98 -15.99
C LYS A 258 -7.33 -18.09 -15.40
N LEU A 259 -8.19 -17.16 -15.75
CA LEU A 259 -9.60 -17.14 -15.35
C LEU A 259 -10.50 -17.77 -16.42
N ASP A 260 -11.58 -18.37 -15.96
CA ASP A 260 -12.68 -18.80 -16.82
C ASP A 260 -13.65 -17.62 -17.01
N VAL A 261 -13.42 -16.89 -18.10
CA VAL A 261 -14.15 -15.67 -18.45
C VAL A 261 -14.93 -15.93 -19.73
N ILE A 262 -16.22 -15.57 -19.73
CA ILE A 262 -17.11 -15.80 -20.88
C ILE A 262 -16.73 -14.88 -22.04
N SER A 263 -16.38 -13.62 -21.74
CA SER A 263 -16.07 -12.62 -22.75
C SER A 263 -14.79 -11.86 -22.44
N VAL A 264 -13.66 -12.38 -22.95
CA VAL A 264 -12.32 -11.74 -22.85
C VAL A 264 -12.32 -10.32 -23.43
N ASN A 265 -13.10 -10.09 -24.49
CA ASN A 265 -13.18 -8.80 -25.17
C ASN A 265 -13.86 -7.73 -24.30
N SER A 266 -14.90 -8.08 -23.54
CA SER A 266 -15.60 -7.14 -22.65
C SER A 266 -15.02 -7.05 -21.24
N PHE A 267 -14.02 -7.87 -20.91
CA PHE A 267 -13.44 -7.90 -19.58
C PHE A 267 -12.75 -6.58 -19.22
N GLN A 268 -13.12 -6.04 -18.07
CA GLN A 268 -12.60 -4.79 -17.51
C GLN A 268 -12.24 -4.96 -16.04
N ALA A 269 -11.05 -4.48 -15.67
CA ALA A 269 -10.67 -4.32 -14.28
C ALA A 269 -11.29 -3.02 -13.74
N LEU A 270 -12.08 -3.12 -12.66
CA LEU A 270 -12.78 -1.98 -12.06
C LEU A 270 -12.01 -1.34 -10.89
N GLY A 271 -10.90 -1.95 -10.47
CA GLY A 271 -10.11 -1.54 -9.31
C GLY A 271 -10.53 -2.24 -8.01
N HIS A 272 -9.71 -2.10 -6.97
CA HIS A 272 -9.96 -2.71 -5.64
C HIS A 272 -10.24 -4.23 -5.68
N GLY A 273 -9.57 -4.95 -6.58
CA GLY A 273 -9.77 -6.38 -6.79
C GLY A 273 -11.03 -6.75 -7.58
N TYR A 274 -11.94 -5.81 -7.86
CA TYR A 274 -13.14 -6.08 -8.66
C TYR A 274 -12.85 -6.00 -10.16
N ALA A 275 -13.53 -6.85 -10.91
CA ALA A 275 -13.55 -6.84 -12.36
C ALA A 275 -14.92 -7.30 -12.86
N LYS A 276 -15.23 -7.06 -14.13
CA LYS A 276 -16.43 -7.62 -14.75
C LYS A 276 -16.22 -7.89 -16.23
N ASP A 277 -16.99 -8.82 -16.76
CA ASP A 277 -17.33 -8.87 -18.19
C ASP A 277 -18.80 -8.45 -18.35
N ASN A 278 -19.37 -8.64 -19.54
CA ASN A 278 -20.78 -8.31 -19.78
C ASN A 278 -21.79 -9.15 -18.97
N TYR A 279 -21.37 -10.29 -18.40
CA TYR A 279 -22.26 -11.30 -17.81
C TYR A 279 -21.98 -11.56 -16.33
N ASN A 280 -20.78 -11.29 -15.86
CA ASN A 280 -20.28 -11.68 -14.55
C ASN A 280 -19.48 -10.56 -13.91
N VAL A 281 -19.60 -10.48 -12.59
CA VAL A 281 -18.69 -9.70 -11.75
C VAL A 281 -17.76 -10.67 -11.03
N TYR A 282 -16.51 -10.25 -10.87
CA TYR A 282 -15.46 -11.00 -10.20
C TYR A 282 -14.87 -10.17 -9.07
N TYR A 283 -14.47 -10.86 -8.00
CA TYR A 283 -13.57 -10.33 -6.99
C TYR A 283 -12.35 -11.25 -6.92
N LEU A 284 -11.18 -10.68 -7.22
CA LEU A 284 -9.93 -11.42 -7.42
C LEU A 284 -10.13 -12.54 -8.47
N ASP A 285 -9.88 -13.79 -8.11
CA ASP A 285 -10.01 -14.93 -9.01
C ASP A 285 -11.40 -15.61 -8.97
N LYS A 286 -12.39 -15.01 -8.31
CA LYS A 286 -13.70 -15.62 -8.06
C LYS A 286 -14.83 -14.82 -8.70
N LYS A 287 -15.74 -15.53 -9.36
CA LYS A 287 -17.04 -15.00 -9.77
C LYS A 287 -17.91 -14.73 -8.54
N LEU A 288 -18.57 -13.58 -8.52
CA LEU A 288 -19.54 -13.19 -7.51
C LEU A 288 -20.97 -13.46 -7.99
N ASP A 289 -21.86 -13.73 -7.03
CA ASP A 289 -23.30 -13.74 -7.26
C ASP A 289 -23.85 -12.32 -7.11
N VAL A 290 -23.85 -11.58 -8.23
CA VAL A 290 -24.31 -10.19 -8.33
C VAL A 290 -25.63 -10.17 -9.08
N ILE A 291 -26.63 -9.50 -8.51
CA ILE A 291 -27.98 -9.46 -9.08
C ILE A 291 -28.01 -8.61 -10.35
N SER A 292 -27.29 -7.48 -10.35
CA SER A 292 -27.30 -6.54 -11.47
C SER A 292 -25.87 -6.15 -11.89
N VAL A 293 -25.31 -6.95 -12.82
CA VAL A 293 -23.97 -6.71 -13.40
C VAL A 293 -23.88 -5.36 -14.12
N SER A 294 -24.97 -4.92 -14.75
CA SER A 294 -25.03 -3.65 -15.46
C SER A 294 -24.93 -2.44 -14.53
N SER A 295 -25.52 -2.50 -13.33
CA SER A 295 -25.45 -1.42 -12.32
C SER A 295 -24.23 -1.50 -11.39
N PHE A 296 -23.46 -2.60 -11.44
CA PHE A 296 -22.32 -2.82 -10.55
C PHE A 296 -21.25 -1.73 -10.72
N LYS A 297 -20.88 -1.09 -9.60
CA LYS A 297 -19.84 -0.06 -9.52
C LYS A 297 -18.98 -0.21 -8.27
N VAL A 298 -17.69 0.12 -8.41
CA VAL A 298 -16.74 0.21 -7.29
C VAL A 298 -16.82 1.61 -6.69
N LEU A 299 -16.93 1.71 -5.37
CA LEU A 299 -17.07 2.97 -4.63
C LEU A 299 -15.73 3.49 -4.08
N GLY A 300 -14.71 2.63 -4.02
CA GLY A 300 -13.43 2.91 -3.37
C GLY A 300 -13.32 2.24 -1.99
N GLY A 301 -12.10 2.14 -1.46
CA GLY A 301 -11.86 1.54 -0.13
C GLY A 301 -12.31 0.08 -0.03
N ASP A 302 -12.26 -0.66 -1.14
CA ASP A 302 -12.71 -2.05 -1.30
C ASP A 302 -14.23 -2.27 -1.21
N TYR A 303 -15.00 -1.19 -1.19
CA TYR A 303 -16.45 -1.21 -1.32
C TYR A 303 -16.89 -1.19 -2.78
N ALA A 304 -17.96 -1.91 -3.07
CA ALA A 304 -18.68 -1.87 -4.33
C ALA A 304 -20.18 -2.00 -4.07
N LYS A 305 -21.02 -1.63 -5.04
CA LYS A 305 -22.45 -1.87 -4.97
C LYS A 305 -23.06 -2.15 -6.32
N ASP A 306 -24.16 -2.88 -6.32
CA ASP A 306 -25.16 -2.83 -7.38
C ASP A 306 -26.39 -2.06 -6.87
N ASN A 307 -27.50 -2.09 -7.60
CA ASN A 307 -28.73 -1.43 -7.18
C ASN A 307 -29.39 -2.01 -5.90
N TYR A 308 -28.99 -3.21 -5.47
CA TYR A 308 -29.66 -3.99 -4.43
C TYR A 308 -28.77 -4.35 -3.24
N ASN A 309 -27.45 -4.39 -3.42
CA ASN A 309 -26.49 -4.92 -2.48
C ASN A 309 -25.25 -4.05 -2.41
N VAL A 310 -24.69 -3.95 -1.20
CA VAL A 310 -23.35 -3.41 -0.97
C VAL A 310 -22.40 -4.58 -0.70
N TYR A 311 -21.20 -4.49 -1.22
CA TYR A 311 -20.14 -5.48 -1.07
C TYR A 311 -18.90 -4.82 -0.46
N TYR A 312 -18.20 -5.56 0.39
CA TYR A 312 -16.85 -5.23 0.83
C TYR A 312 -15.97 -6.47 0.63
N ILE A 313 -14.84 -6.31 -0.06
CA ILE A 313 -13.94 -7.41 -0.45
C ILE A 313 -14.67 -8.63 -1.05
N GLY A 314 -15.63 -8.38 -1.95
CA GLY A 314 -16.45 -9.39 -2.60
C GLY A 314 -17.54 -10.03 -1.74
N ARG A 315 -17.67 -9.64 -0.47
CA ARG A 315 -18.70 -10.15 0.45
C ARG A 315 -19.86 -9.17 0.54
N LYS A 316 -21.08 -9.68 0.35
CA LYS A 316 -22.30 -8.90 0.59
C LYS A 316 -22.37 -8.45 2.05
N LEU A 317 -22.65 -7.18 2.27
CA LEU A 317 -22.87 -6.58 3.58
C LEU A 317 -24.36 -6.46 3.88
N ASP A 318 -24.68 -6.56 5.17
CA ASP A 318 -25.99 -6.19 5.70
C ASP A 318 -25.97 -4.70 6.06
N VAL A 319 -26.56 -3.88 5.21
CA VAL A 319 -26.62 -2.42 5.33
C VAL A 319 -28.08 -1.96 5.33
N ILE A 320 -28.36 -0.88 6.05
CA ILE A 320 -29.75 -0.40 6.17
C ILE A 320 -30.21 0.27 4.88
N SER A 321 -29.34 1.04 4.24
CA SER A 321 -29.70 1.81 3.04
C SER A 321 -28.63 1.72 1.96
N VAL A 322 -28.83 0.82 1.00
CA VAL A 322 -27.98 0.70 -0.20
C VAL A 322 -27.98 1.99 -1.03
N TYR A 323 -29.13 2.67 -1.10
CA TYR A 323 -29.29 3.90 -1.87
C TYR A 323 -28.37 5.02 -1.35
N SER A 324 -28.39 5.28 -0.04
CA SER A 324 -27.55 6.31 0.60
C SER A 324 -26.11 5.89 0.86
N PHE A 325 -25.75 4.62 0.60
CA PHE A 325 -24.41 4.12 0.90
C PHE A 325 -23.34 4.81 0.04
N GLU A 326 -22.40 5.43 0.74
CA GLU A 326 -21.21 6.08 0.20
C GLU A 326 -19.95 5.52 0.89
N ALA A 327 -18.87 5.39 0.12
CA ALA A 327 -17.60 4.90 0.62
C ALA A 327 -16.48 5.90 0.30
N SER A 328 -15.47 5.91 1.16
CA SER A 328 -14.24 6.66 0.99
C SER A 328 -13.08 5.71 0.74
N SER A 329 -12.07 6.18 0.00
CA SER A 329 -10.90 5.36 -0.39
C SER A 329 -10.06 4.83 0.79
N ASN A 330 -10.23 5.40 1.99
CA ASN A 330 -9.53 5.05 3.21
C ASN A 330 -10.23 3.96 4.05
N GLY A 331 -11.21 3.27 3.48
CA GLY A 331 -11.91 2.16 4.13
C GLY A 331 -13.06 2.57 5.04
N TYR A 332 -13.31 3.86 5.25
CA TYR A 332 -14.56 4.33 5.85
C TYR A 332 -15.69 4.33 4.83
N ALA A 333 -16.89 4.05 5.29
CA ALA A 333 -18.11 4.21 4.54
C ALA A 333 -19.24 4.64 5.47
N LYS A 334 -20.33 5.17 4.92
CA LYS A 334 -21.54 5.42 5.70
C LYS A 334 -22.79 5.25 4.85
N ASP A 335 -23.88 4.95 5.54
CA ASP A 335 -25.23 5.22 5.06
C ASP A 335 -25.84 6.32 5.94
N ASN A 336 -27.13 6.63 5.74
CA ASN A 336 -27.81 7.65 6.53
C ASN A 336 -27.84 7.38 8.05
N TYR A 337 -27.53 6.16 8.51
CA TYR A 337 -27.72 5.71 9.89
C TYR A 337 -26.42 5.27 10.57
N ASN A 338 -25.51 4.65 9.82
CA ASN A 338 -24.34 3.96 10.34
C ASN A 338 -23.07 4.42 9.64
N VAL A 339 -21.99 4.47 10.41
CA VAL A 339 -20.63 4.56 9.89
C VAL A 339 -20.01 3.18 9.93
N TYR A 340 -19.24 2.86 8.90
CA TYR A 340 -18.53 1.61 8.73
C TYR A 340 -17.04 1.88 8.55
N TYR A 341 -16.22 0.92 8.97
CA TYR A 341 -14.82 0.82 8.61
C TYR A 341 -14.51 -0.61 8.18
N MET A 342 -13.96 -0.79 6.98
CA MET A 342 -13.59 -2.10 6.42
C MET A 342 -14.73 -3.13 6.51
N GLY A 343 -15.94 -2.71 6.10
CA GLY A 343 -17.17 -3.51 6.10
C GLY A 343 -17.84 -3.71 7.46
N LYS A 344 -17.25 -3.20 8.56
CA LYS A 344 -17.82 -3.35 9.92
C LYS A 344 -18.43 -2.04 10.40
N LYS A 345 -19.63 -2.11 10.98
CA LYS A 345 -20.26 -0.96 11.64
C LYS A 345 -19.41 -0.50 12.83
N ILE A 346 -19.21 0.82 12.95
CA ILE A 346 -18.54 1.46 14.09
C ILE A 346 -19.61 1.81 15.13
N PRO A 347 -19.65 1.14 16.29
CA PRO A 347 -20.64 1.45 17.32
C PRO A 347 -20.46 2.87 17.89
N GLY A 348 -21.57 3.60 18.03
CA GLY A 348 -21.57 4.95 18.62
C GLY A 348 -21.17 6.09 17.69
N ALA A 349 -20.65 5.80 16.49
CA ALA A 349 -20.32 6.84 15.52
C ALA A 349 -21.58 7.46 14.91
N SER A 350 -21.64 8.80 14.90
CA SER A 350 -22.77 9.56 14.35
C SER A 350 -22.62 9.76 12.84
N ALA A 351 -23.38 9.02 12.02
CA ALA A 351 -23.33 9.12 10.56
C ALA A 351 -23.64 10.54 10.02
N SER A 352 -24.53 11.28 10.70
CA SER A 352 -24.94 12.63 10.32
C SER A 352 -23.84 13.67 10.50
N SER A 353 -22.93 13.49 11.46
CA SER A 353 -21.80 14.40 11.71
C SER A 353 -20.44 13.82 11.32
N PHE A 354 -20.39 12.57 10.84
CA PHE A 354 -19.14 11.91 10.51
C PHE A 354 -18.45 12.56 9.31
N THR A 355 -17.19 12.94 9.51
CA THR A 355 -16.30 13.52 8.50
C THR A 355 -14.90 12.92 8.61
N LEU A 356 -14.17 12.94 7.50
CA LEU A 356 -12.77 12.52 7.45
C LEU A 356 -11.85 13.74 7.64
N PHE A 357 -10.76 13.57 8.38
CA PHE A 357 -9.73 14.60 8.44
C PHE A 357 -9.00 14.71 7.09
N LYS A 358 -8.69 15.94 6.68
CA LYS A 358 -7.76 16.20 5.57
C LYS A 358 -6.34 16.25 6.12
N GLN A 359 -5.37 15.68 5.38
CA GLN A 359 -3.95 15.89 5.66
C GLN A 359 -3.59 17.33 5.30
N LYS A 360 -2.74 17.97 6.11
CA LYS A 360 -2.21 19.31 5.83
C LYS A 360 -1.03 19.28 4.87
#